data_AF-A0A952A5G3-F1
#
_entry.id   AF-A0A952A5G3-F1
#
_cell.length_a   1.000
_cell.length_b   1.000
_cell.length_c   1.000
_cell.angle_alpha   90.00
_cell.angle_beta   90.00
_cell.angle_gamma   90.00
#
_symmetry.space_group_name_H-M   'P 1'
#
loop_
_entity.id
_entity.type
_entity.pdbx_description
1 polymer ?
#
loop_
_entity_poly.entity_id
_entity_poly.type
_entity_poly.pdbx_seq_one_letter_code
_entity_poly.pdbx_strand_id
1 'polypeptide(L)'
;MSEFVRMLGLDEIGAGVERRIAANAEERAALAARFDLRALDRLEAVLTATSAPGGVRVAGRVEAEAVQACVISGEDVPARIDEPVDLLFLHDVGQGGEEI
;
A
#
# COMPACT_ATOMS: atom_id res chain seq x y z
N MET A 1 15.43 -6.68 3.47
CA MET A 1 14.48 -6.42 4.58
C MET A 1 13.19 -5.96 3.95
N SER A 2 12.06 -6.55 4.30
CA SER A 2 10.75 -6.13 3.78
C SER A 2 10.38 -4.82 4.49
N GLU A 3 10.35 -3.68 3.78
CA GLU A 3 10.30 -2.37 4.44
C GLU A 3 8.93 -2.01 5.02
N PHE A 4 7.83 -2.53 4.49
CA PHE A 4 6.49 -2.40 5.08
C PHE A 4 5.53 -3.38 4.41
N VAL A 5 5.33 -4.56 5.02
CA VAL A 5 4.48 -5.63 4.48
C VAL A 5 3.73 -6.34 5.59
N ARG A 6 2.46 -6.65 5.36
CA ARG A 6 1.66 -7.56 6.18
C ARG A 6 1.04 -8.60 5.26
N MET A 7 1.38 -9.88 5.48
CA MET A 7 0.87 -10.98 4.68
C MET A 7 -0.55 -11.33 5.08
N LEU A 8 -1.33 -11.78 4.10
CA LEU A 8 -2.70 -12.23 4.27
C LEU A 8 -2.86 -13.55 3.49
N GLY A 9 -3.27 -14.60 4.17
CA GLY A 9 -3.60 -15.89 3.54
C GLY A 9 -4.88 -15.79 2.71
N LEU A 10 -4.94 -16.53 1.60
CA LEU A 10 -6.15 -16.58 0.77
C LEU A 10 -7.34 -17.20 1.52
N ASP A 11 -7.08 -18.14 2.42
CA ASP A 11 -8.09 -18.75 3.28
C ASP A 11 -8.70 -17.76 4.29
N GLU A 12 -7.96 -16.72 4.68
CA GLU A 12 -8.44 -15.67 5.58
C GLU A 12 -9.43 -14.72 4.90
N ILE A 13 -9.38 -14.60 3.56
CA ILE A 13 -10.16 -13.62 2.82
C ILE A 13 -11.64 -13.98 2.82
N GLY A 14 -12.00 -15.26 2.66
CA GLY A 14 -13.36 -15.79 2.76
C GLY A 14 -14.50 -14.80 2.47
N ALA A 15 -15.19 -14.37 3.54
CA ALA A 15 -16.33 -13.44 3.52
C ALA A 15 -15.96 -11.94 3.50
N GLY A 16 -14.67 -11.63 3.51
CA GLY A 16 -14.09 -10.29 3.63
C GLY A 16 -13.26 -10.17 4.91
N VAL A 17 -12.07 -9.57 4.78
CA VAL A 17 -11.16 -9.38 5.91
C VAL A 17 -10.61 -7.96 5.92
N GLU A 18 -10.80 -7.27 7.04
CA GLU A 18 -10.23 -5.95 7.29
C GLU A 18 -8.87 -6.08 7.99
N ARG A 19 -7.91 -5.26 7.57
CA ARG A 19 -6.59 -5.13 8.17
C ARG A 19 -6.27 -3.65 8.39
N ARG A 20 -5.86 -3.34 9.61
CA ARG A 20 -5.26 -2.06 9.98
C ARG A 20 -3.76 -2.25 10.08
N ILE A 21 -3.01 -1.45 9.33
CA ILE A 21 -1.55 -1.54 9.28
C ILE A 21 -0.96 -0.15 9.53
N ALA A 22 0.11 -0.09 10.33
CA ALA A 22 0.84 1.14 10.60
C ALA A 22 2.33 0.85 10.55
N ALA A 23 3.09 1.73 9.91
CA ALA A 23 4.53 1.59 9.76
C ALA A 23 5.23 1.94 11.08
N ASN A 24 6.08 1.05 11.58
CA ASN A 24 6.93 1.32 12.73
C ASN A 24 8.09 2.28 12.36
N ALA A 25 8.91 2.68 13.33
CA ALA A 25 9.98 3.65 13.10
C ALA A 25 11.03 3.19 12.07
N GLU A 26 11.39 1.90 12.08
CA GLU A 26 12.36 1.34 11.14
C GLU A 26 11.79 1.26 9.72
N GLU A 27 10.53 0.82 9.60
CA GLU A 27 9.78 0.78 8.34
C GLU A 27 9.64 2.19 7.74
N ARG A 28 9.31 3.19 8.55
CA ARG A 28 9.20 4.59 8.08
C ARG A 28 10.54 5.16 7.62
N ALA A 29 11.64 4.88 8.32
CA ALA A 29 12.96 5.32 7.94
C ALA A 29 13.40 4.73 6.59
N ALA A 30 13.12 3.44 6.39
CA ALA A 30 13.44 2.77 5.13
C ALA A 30 12.60 3.34 3.97
N LEU A 31 11.28 3.49 4.17
CA LEU A 31 10.40 4.09 3.18
C LEU A 31 10.80 5.54 2.83
N ALA A 32 11.18 6.34 3.83
CA ALA A 32 11.68 7.69 3.59
C ALA A 32 12.92 7.70 2.70
N ALA A 33 13.87 6.78 2.94
CA ALA A 33 15.05 6.63 2.08
C ALA A 33 14.69 6.17 0.65
N ARG A 34 13.75 5.24 0.51
CA ARG A 34 13.30 4.74 -0.81
C ARG A 34 12.63 5.80 -1.65
N PHE A 35 11.83 6.67 -1.02
CA PHE A 35 11.05 7.70 -1.70
C PHE A 35 11.71 9.08 -1.70
N ASP A 36 12.97 9.17 -1.25
CA ASP A 36 13.74 10.42 -1.15
C ASP A 36 13.00 11.50 -0.32
N LEU A 37 12.39 11.07 0.78
CA LEU A 37 11.69 11.95 1.73
C LEU A 37 12.66 12.42 2.81
N ARG A 38 12.48 13.67 3.26
CA ARG A 38 13.17 14.19 4.44
C ARG A 38 12.73 13.48 5.71
N ALA A 39 11.44 13.22 5.82
CA ALA A 39 10.84 12.48 6.92
C ALA A 39 9.55 11.79 6.47
N LEU A 40 9.22 10.70 7.16
CA LEU A 40 7.92 10.05 7.12
C LEU A 40 7.47 9.87 8.57
N ASP A 41 6.63 10.78 9.05
CA ASP A 41 6.21 10.84 10.44
C ASP A 41 5.13 9.80 10.73
N ARG A 42 4.24 9.58 9.75
CA ARG A 42 3.10 8.68 9.86
C ARG A 42 2.84 7.99 8.52
N LEU A 43 2.55 6.70 8.58
CA LEU A 43 1.97 5.94 7.47
C LEU A 43 1.09 4.83 8.04
N GLU A 44 -0.18 4.87 7.71
CA GLU A 44 -1.15 3.85 8.10
C GLU A 44 -2.18 3.61 7.00
N ALA A 45 -2.82 2.45 7.08
CA ALA A 45 -3.88 2.09 6.18
C ALA A 45 -4.93 1.22 6.86
N VAL A 46 -6.18 1.41 6.45
CA VAL A 46 -7.30 0.50 6.73
C VAL A 46 -7.74 -0.07 5.40
N LEU A 47 -7.54 -1.38 5.22
CA LEU A 47 -7.77 -2.07 3.97
C LEU A 47 -8.69 -3.26 4.21
N THR A 48 -9.63 -3.48 3.30
CA THR A 48 -10.52 -4.63 3.28
C THR A 48 -10.24 -5.44 2.03
N ALA A 49 -9.82 -6.68 2.21
CA ALA A 49 -9.67 -7.66 1.14
C ALA A 49 -10.95 -8.50 1.03
N THR A 50 -11.47 -8.67 -0.18
CA THR A 50 -12.65 -9.47 -0.48
C THR A 50 -12.43 -10.34 -1.70
N SER A 51 -13.09 -11.51 -1.72
CA SER A 51 -13.13 -12.37 -2.90
C SER A 51 -13.84 -11.64 -4.04
N ALA A 52 -13.26 -11.67 -5.24
CA ALA A 52 -13.81 -11.07 -6.45
C ALA A 52 -13.78 -12.09 -7.61
N PRO A 53 -14.58 -11.91 -8.67
CA PRO A 53 -14.50 -12.77 -9.84
C PRO A 53 -13.08 -12.79 -10.42
N GLY A 54 -12.46 -13.97 -10.48
CA GLY A 54 -11.11 -14.13 -11.00
C GLY A 54 -9.96 -13.67 -10.08
N GLY A 55 -10.24 -13.31 -8.82
CA GLY A 55 -9.17 -12.91 -7.91
C GLY A 55 -9.62 -12.30 -6.58
N VAL A 56 -8.86 -11.33 -6.09
CA VAL A 56 -9.05 -10.65 -4.80
C VAL A 56 -9.09 -9.15 -5.02
N ARG A 57 -10.12 -8.48 -4.50
CA ARG A 57 -10.18 -7.01 -4.45
C ARG A 57 -9.69 -6.53 -3.09
N VAL A 58 -8.83 -5.51 -3.07
CA VAL A 58 -8.39 -4.83 -1.85
C VAL A 58 -8.76 -3.36 -1.97
N ALA A 59 -9.67 -2.92 -1.10
CA ALA A 59 -10.16 -1.55 -1.09
C ALA A 59 -9.99 -0.92 0.30
N GLY A 60 -9.82 0.39 0.38
CA GLY A 60 -9.69 1.07 1.66
C GLY A 60 -9.11 2.47 1.53
N ARG A 61 -8.36 2.89 2.55
CA ARG A 61 -7.78 4.22 2.64
C ARG A 61 -6.39 4.18 3.23
N VAL A 62 -5.51 5.02 2.72
CA VAL A 62 -4.14 5.22 3.22
C VAL A 62 -4.00 6.65 3.70
N GLU A 63 -3.44 6.83 4.89
CA GLU A 63 -3.13 8.12 5.47
C GLU A 63 -1.63 8.20 5.77
N ALA A 64 -1.01 9.32 5.42
CA ALA A 64 0.39 9.55 5.73
C ALA A 64 0.72 11.04 5.93
N GLU A 65 1.79 11.27 6.69
CA GLU A 65 2.38 12.58 6.92
C GLU A 65 3.86 12.47 6.59
N ALA A 66 4.28 13.18 5.55
CA ALA A 66 5.64 13.14 5.02
C ALA A 66 6.20 14.56 4.87
N VAL A 67 7.52 14.67 4.87
CA VAL A 67 8.23 15.90 4.57
C VAL A 67 9.10 15.68 3.36
N GLN A 68 8.93 16.53 2.34
CA GLN A 68 9.75 16.52 1.14
C GLN A 68 10.67 17.74 1.12
N ALA A 69 11.82 17.61 0.46
CA ALA A 69 12.60 18.78 0.11
C ALA A 69 11.96 19.43 -1.12
N CYS A 70 11.74 20.75 -1.07
CA CYS A 70 11.38 21.52 -2.24
C CYS A 70 12.49 21.38 -3.30
N VAL A 71 12.15 20.95 -4.52
CA VAL A 71 13.14 20.75 -5.61
C VAL A 71 13.89 22.04 -5.96
N ILE A 72 13.29 23.21 -5.71
CA ILE A 72 13.86 24.50 -6.05
C ILE A 72 14.69 25.09 -4.90
N SER A 73 14.12 25.15 -3.69
CA SER A 73 14.76 25.81 -2.55
C SER A 73 15.46 24.87 -1.57
N GLY A 74 15.16 23.58 -1.60
CA GLY A 74 15.63 22.58 -0.62
C GLY A 74 14.97 22.68 0.75
N GLU A 75 14.00 23.59 0.92
CA GLU A 75 13.25 23.76 2.16
C GLU A 75 12.28 22.61 2.41
N ASP A 76 11.95 22.40 3.68
CA ASP A 76 11.05 21.34 4.10
C ASP A 76 9.60 21.70 3.78
N VAL A 77 8.95 20.84 2.99
CA VAL A 77 7.55 20.96 2.58
C VAL A 77 6.75 19.82 3.19
N PRO A 78 5.87 20.09 4.17
CA PRO A 78 5.01 19.06 4.72
C PRO A 78 3.93 18.65 3.70
N ALA A 79 3.70 17.34 3.59
CA ALA A 79 2.69 16.73 2.74
C ALA A 79 1.80 15.79 3.57
N ARG A 80 0.49 15.98 3.46
CA ARG A 80 -0.51 15.07 4.01
C ARG A 80 -1.11 14.26 2.87
N ILE A 81 -1.09 12.93 2.99
CA ILE A 81 -1.72 11.99 2.06
C ILE A 81 -2.94 11.40 2.75
N ASP A 82 -4.07 11.37 2.04
CA ASP A 82 -5.36 10.92 2.56
C ASP A 82 -6.19 10.38 1.39
N GLU A 83 -5.76 9.24 0.84
CA GLU A 83 -6.18 8.76 -0.48
C GLU A 83 -6.94 7.42 -0.39
N PRO A 84 -8.01 7.25 -1.17
CA PRO A 84 -8.66 5.95 -1.32
C PRO A 84 -7.76 4.99 -2.13
N VAL A 85 -7.80 3.72 -1.78
CA VAL A 85 -7.14 2.64 -2.51
C VAL A 85 -8.19 1.65 -3.00
N ASP A 86 -8.10 1.25 -4.25
CA ASP A 86 -8.93 0.19 -4.84
C ASP A 86 -8.09 -0.60 -5.85
N LEU A 87 -7.73 -1.83 -5.48
CA LEU A 87 -6.88 -2.72 -6.27
C LEU A 87 -7.63 -4.03 -6.53
N LEU A 88 -7.49 -4.57 -7.73
CA LEU A 88 -7.96 -5.92 -8.08
C LEU A 88 -6.77 -6.77 -8.48
N PHE A 89 -6.46 -7.77 -7.66
CA PHE A 89 -5.43 -8.77 -7.92
C PHE A 89 -6.07 -9.96 -8.61
N LEU A 90 -5.75 -10.18 -9.88
CA LEU A 90 -6.23 -11.32 -10.65
C LEU A 90 -5.33 -12.53 -10.43
N HIS A 91 -5.92 -13.73 -10.45
CA HIS A 91 -5.14 -14.95 -10.63
C HIS A 91 -4.55 -14.94 -12.05
N ASP A 92 -3.35 -15.48 -12.23
CA ASP A 92 -2.79 -15.66 -13.57
C ASP A 92 -3.79 -16.47 -14.39
N VAL A 93 -4.39 -15.83 -15.39
CA VAL A 93 -5.14 -16.52 -16.44
C VAL A 93 -4.07 -17.19 -17.30
N GLY A 94 -3.72 -18.42 -16.93
CA GLY A 94 -2.83 -19.26 -17.73
C GLY A 94 -3.19 -19.13 -19.20
N GLN A 95 -2.20 -18.86 -20.04
CA GLN A 95 -2.38 -18.51 -21.44
C GLN A 95 -3.31 -19.50 -22.16
N GLY A 96 -4.58 -19.13 -22.29
CA GLY A 96 -5.56 -19.77 -23.17
C GLY A 96 -5.58 -19.06 -24.51
N GLY A 97 -4.41 -18.86 -25.12
CA GLY A 97 -4.31 -18.45 -26.51
C GLY A 97 -4.56 -19.68 -27.39
N GLU A 98 -5.81 -20.05 -27.59
CA GLU A 98 -6.19 -20.96 -28.67
C GLU A 98 -6.01 -20.17 -29.97
N GLU A 99 -4.92 -20.45 -30.69
CA GLU A 99 -4.73 -20.04 -32.08
C GLU A 99 -5.82 -20.69 -32.93
N ILE A 100 -6.70 -19.87 -33.52
CA ILE A 100 -7.53 -20.23 -34.69
C ILE A 100 -7.52 -19.10 -35.72
#